data_AF-A0A969JPR6-F1
#
_entry.id   AF-A0A969JPR6-F1
#
_cell.length_a   1.000
_cell.length_b   1.000
_cell.length_c   1.000
_cell.angle_alpha   90.00
_cell.angle_beta   90.00
_cell.angle_gamma   90.00
#
_symmetry.space_group_name_H-M   'P 1'
#
loop_
_entity.id
_entity.type
_entity.pdbx_description
1 polymer ?
#
loop_
_entity_poly.entity_id
_entity_poly.type
_entity_poly.pdbx_seq_one_letter_code
_entity_poly.pdbx_strand_id
1 'polypeptide(L)'
;MGARARCRPMAVLAEYLLPFVRVGGKMLAQKGKEGELEAENANEAFTTLGGELEQVIPVSLPGAEARTLIVVAKTRGTPERYPRRVGIPTKRPL
;
A
#
# COMPACT_ATOMS: atom_id res chain seq x y z
N MET A 1 -2.38 -28.49 2.67
CA MET A 1 -3.23 -27.29 2.47
C MET A 1 -2.50 -26.11 3.13
N GLY A 2 -1.57 -25.49 2.40
CA GLY A 2 -0.64 -24.50 2.97
C GLY A 2 -1.37 -23.22 3.37
N ALA A 3 -1.09 -22.71 4.56
CA ALA A 3 -1.64 -21.45 5.05
C ALA A 3 -1.30 -20.33 4.04
N ARG A 4 -2.29 -19.84 3.31
CA ARG A 4 -2.12 -18.60 2.55
C ARG A 4 -2.00 -17.48 3.58
N ALA A 5 -0.80 -16.95 3.76
CA ALA A 5 -0.60 -15.73 4.52
C ALA A 5 -1.42 -14.63 3.84
N ARG A 6 -2.54 -14.24 4.45
CA ARG A 6 -3.36 -13.13 3.95
C ARG A 6 -2.53 -11.86 4.14
N CYS A 7 -2.00 -11.35 3.04
CA CYS A 7 -1.28 -10.08 3.03
C CYS A 7 -2.22 -8.98 3.55
N ARG A 8 -1.70 -8.02 4.32
CA ARG A 8 -2.54 -6.94 4.86
C ARG A 8 -3.15 -6.12 3.71
N PRO A 9 -4.36 -5.57 3.88
CA PRO A 9 -4.97 -4.72 2.88
C PRO A 9 -4.07 -3.52 2.55
N MET A 10 -4.06 -3.10 1.30
CA MET A 10 -3.20 -2.00 0.84
C MET A 10 -3.39 -0.70 1.63
N ALA A 11 -4.63 -0.31 1.96
CA ALA A 11 -4.90 0.89 2.76
C ALA A 11 -4.20 0.87 4.14
N VAL A 12 -4.08 -0.33 4.73
CA VAL A 12 -3.40 -0.53 6.01
C VAL A 12 -1.89 -0.36 5.88
N LEU A 13 -1.32 -0.86 4.77
CA LEU A 13 0.10 -0.66 4.46
C LEU A 13 0.39 0.81 4.17
N ALA A 14 -0.47 1.47 3.40
CA ALA A 14 -0.37 2.90 3.09
C ALA A 14 -0.28 3.74 4.38
N GLU A 15 -1.16 3.50 5.34
CA GLU A 15 -1.19 4.26 6.60
C GLU A 15 0.07 4.09 7.44
N TYR A 16 0.70 2.92 7.37
CA TYR A 16 1.95 2.69 8.08
C TYR A 16 3.18 3.17 7.32
N LEU A 17 3.17 3.19 6.00
CA LEU A 17 4.37 3.46 5.20
C LEU A 17 4.45 4.92 4.76
N LEU A 18 3.35 5.50 4.26
CA LEU A 18 3.34 6.87 3.73
C LEU A 18 3.77 7.96 4.73
N PRO A 19 3.52 7.88 6.05
CA PRO A 19 4.03 8.88 6.99
C PRO A 19 5.56 8.95 7.07
N PHE A 20 6.26 7.85 6.74
CA PHE A 20 7.73 7.80 6.76
C PHE A 20 8.37 8.28 5.45
N VAL A 21 7.58 8.45 4.38
CA VAL A 21 8.09 8.87 3.08
C VAL A 21 8.12 10.39 3.00
N ARG A 22 9.29 10.97 2.69
CA ARG A 22 9.42 12.41 2.42
C ARG A 22 8.60 12.83 1.19
N VAL A 23 8.11 14.05 1.16
CA VAL A 23 7.47 14.62 -0.05
C VAL A 23 8.44 14.58 -1.23
N GLY A 24 7.95 14.17 -2.40
CA GLY A 24 8.74 13.85 -3.60
C GLY A 24 9.37 12.45 -3.59
N GLY A 25 9.25 11.70 -2.49
CA GLY A 25 9.65 10.29 -2.41
C GLY A 25 8.58 9.34 -2.95
N LYS A 26 8.84 8.03 -2.83
CA LYS A 26 7.92 6.97 -3.25
C LYS A 26 7.82 5.87 -2.20
N MET A 27 6.62 5.36 -2.02
CA MET A 27 6.35 4.11 -1.31
C MET A 27 6.26 2.98 -2.35
N LEU A 28 6.90 1.85 -2.08
CA LEU A 28 6.77 0.63 -2.88
C LEU A 28 6.15 -0.48 -2.03
N ALA A 29 5.05 -1.08 -2.50
CA ALA A 29 4.48 -2.28 -1.89
C ALA A 29 4.51 -3.45 -2.89
N GLN A 30 5.04 -4.59 -2.45
CA GLN A 30 4.93 -5.84 -3.19
C GLN A 30 3.67 -6.60 -2.75
N LYS A 31 2.85 -6.97 -3.74
CA LYS A 31 1.60 -7.70 -3.55
C LYS A 31 1.56 -8.94 -4.43
N GLY A 32 0.61 -9.82 -4.15
CA GLY A 32 0.33 -10.97 -5.02
C GLY A 32 -0.50 -10.58 -6.23
N LYS A 33 -1.07 -11.58 -6.90
CA LYS A 33 -1.92 -11.47 -8.10
C LYS A 33 -3.08 -10.46 -8.01
N GLU A 34 -3.60 -10.20 -6.80
CA GLU A 34 -4.71 -9.25 -6.56
C GLU A 34 -4.22 -7.82 -6.26
N GLY A 35 -2.92 -7.55 -6.44
CA GLY A 35 -2.31 -6.28 -6.06
C GLY A 35 -2.95 -5.07 -6.74
N GLU A 36 -3.26 -5.16 -8.03
CA GLU A 36 -3.90 -4.08 -8.79
C GLU A 36 -5.24 -3.66 -8.17
N LEU A 37 -6.15 -4.63 -7.99
CA LEU A 37 -7.43 -4.41 -7.34
C LEU A 37 -7.27 -3.87 -5.90
N GLU A 38 -6.28 -4.36 -5.16
CA GLU A 38 -6.00 -3.84 -3.82
C GLU A 38 -5.51 -2.37 -3.83
N ALA A 39 -4.75 -1.95 -4.84
CA ALA A 39 -4.34 -0.55 -4.99
C ALA A 39 -5.49 0.35 -5.37
N GLU A 40 -6.33 -0.07 -6.32
CA GLU A 40 -7.52 0.69 -6.73
C GLU A 40 -8.44 0.94 -5.53
N ASN A 41 -8.70 -0.09 -4.74
CA ASN A 41 -9.51 0.02 -3.52
C ASN A 41 -8.87 0.90 -2.42
N ALA A 42 -7.57 1.16 -2.50
CA ALA A 42 -6.84 1.98 -1.52
C ALA A 42 -6.59 3.42 -1.99
N ASN A 43 -7.13 3.85 -3.13
CA ASN A 43 -6.90 5.20 -3.67
C ASN A 43 -7.32 6.32 -2.70
N GLU A 44 -8.43 6.16 -1.98
CA GLU A 44 -8.86 7.13 -0.97
C GLU A 44 -7.85 7.20 0.20
N ALA A 45 -7.33 6.05 0.64
CA ALA A 45 -6.30 5.99 1.66
C ALA A 45 -5.02 6.67 1.20
N PHE A 46 -4.55 6.40 -0.03
CA PHE A 46 -3.38 7.08 -0.60
C PHE A 46 -3.59 8.59 -0.58
N THR A 47 -4.70 9.07 -1.13
CA THR A 47 -5.03 10.50 -1.20
C THR A 47 -5.05 11.14 0.18
N THR A 48 -5.72 10.50 1.15
CA THR A 48 -5.82 10.96 2.54
C THR A 48 -4.46 11.07 3.22
N LEU A 49 -3.55 10.15 2.90
CA LEU A 49 -2.21 10.07 3.49
C LEU A 49 -1.16 10.88 2.69
N GLY A 50 -1.60 11.60 1.66
CA GLY A 50 -0.77 12.45 0.82
C GLY A 50 0.04 11.72 -0.24
N GLY A 51 -0.39 10.51 -0.60
CA GLY A 51 0.13 9.73 -1.70
C GLY A 51 -0.78 9.77 -2.94
N GLU A 52 -0.23 9.36 -4.07
CA GLU A 52 -0.93 9.19 -5.35
C GLU A 52 -0.43 7.90 -6.01
N LEU A 53 -1.35 7.05 -6.48
CA LEU A 53 -0.98 5.83 -7.19
C LEU A 53 -0.28 6.21 -8.50
N GLU A 54 1.01 5.89 -8.60
CA GLU A 54 1.83 6.26 -9.75
C GLU A 54 1.90 5.12 -10.77
N GLN A 55 2.18 3.90 -10.31
CA GLN A 55 2.35 2.73 -11.19
C GLN A 55 1.94 1.42 -10.50
N VAL A 56 1.45 0.49 -11.31
CA VAL A 56 1.21 -0.91 -10.95
C VAL A 56 2.02 -1.76 -11.93
N ILE A 57 3.05 -2.44 -11.42
CA ILE A 57 4.04 -3.14 -12.25
C ILE A 57 3.92 -4.65 -11.97
N PRO A 58 3.40 -5.45 -12.92
CA PRO A 58 3.45 -6.90 -12.83
C PRO A 58 4.89 -7.40 -12.83
N VAL A 59 5.22 -8.31 -11.92
CA VAL A 59 6.54 -8.94 -11.80
C VAL A 59 6.39 -10.45 -11.90
N SER A 60 7.06 -11.03 -12.89
CA SER A 60 7.15 -12.47 -13.10
C SER A 60 8.61 -12.90 -12.97
N LEU A 61 8.87 -13.88 -12.10
CA LEU A 61 10.19 -14.45 -11.90
C LEU A 61 10.14 -15.96 -12.14
N PRO A 62 11.14 -16.56 -12.81
CA PRO A 62 11.19 -18.00 -13.03
C PRO A 62 11.08 -18.78 -11.71
N GLY A 63 10.11 -19.70 -11.63
CA GLY A 63 9.90 -20.54 -10.45
C GLY A 63 9.22 -19.84 -9.25
N ALA A 64 8.80 -18.59 -9.38
CA ALA A 64 8.07 -17.87 -8.33
C ALA A 64 6.62 -17.56 -8.75
N GLU A 65 5.74 -17.40 -7.76
CA GLU A 65 4.40 -16.87 -8.00
C GLU A 65 4.46 -15.44 -8.55
N ALA A 66 3.52 -15.10 -9.44
CA ALA A 66 3.36 -13.74 -9.94
C ALA A 66 3.14 -12.75 -8.80
N ARG A 67 3.86 -11.62 -8.86
CA ARG A 67 3.77 -10.51 -7.91
C ARG A 67 3.42 -9.23 -8.66
N THR A 68 3.01 -8.22 -7.90
CA THR A 68 2.76 -6.88 -8.42
C THR A 68 3.48 -5.89 -7.51
N LEU A 69 4.27 -4.99 -8.09
CA LEU A 69 4.84 -3.85 -7.38
C LEU A 69 3.93 -2.65 -7.56
N ILE A 70 3.55 -2.04 -6.44
CA ILE A 70 2.67 -0.88 -6.41
C ILE A 70 3.50 0.30 -5.97
N VAL A 71 3.57 1.31 -6.83
CA VAL A 71 4.36 2.52 -6.65
C VAL A 71 3.40 3.65 -6.32
N VAL A 72 3.56 4.25 -5.15
CA VAL A 72 2.75 5.39 -4.70
C VAL A 72 3.69 6.58 -4.49
N ALA A 73 3.50 7.63 -5.28
CA ALA A 73 4.24 8.87 -5.17
C ALA A 73 3.79 9.65 -3.93
N LYS A 74 4.73 10.25 -3.20
CA LYS A 74 4.42 11.12 -2.06
C LYS A 74 4.30 12.57 -2.51
N THR A 75 3.09 13.05 -2.73
CA THR A 75 2.83 14.37 -3.32
C THR A 75 2.62 15.47 -2.29
N ARG A 76 2.18 15.12 -1.07
CA ARG A 76 1.98 16.08 0.05
C ARG A 76 2.28 15.43 1.40
N GLY A 77 2.43 16.26 2.44
CA GLY A 77 2.63 15.78 3.81
C GLY A 77 1.46 14.92 4.30
N THR A 78 1.74 13.90 5.12
CA THR A 78 0.69 13.16 5.82
C THR A 78 0.12 14.02 6.96
N PRO A 79 -1.22 14.09 7.13
CA PRO A 79 -1.79 14.76 8.30
C PRO A 79 -1.31 14.15 9.62
N GLU A 80 -1.05 14.98 10.64
CA GLU A 80 -0.45 14.57 11.94
C GLU A 80 -1.22 13.47 12.68
N ARG A 81 -2.52 13.33 12.42
CA ARG A 81 -3.36 12.28 13.03
C ARG A 81 -3.01 10.85 12.56
N TYR A 82 -2.14 10.71 11.56
CA TYR A 82 -1.69 9.42 11.04
C TYR A 82 -0.22 9.16 11.35
N PRO A 83 0.17 7.91 11.61
CA PRO A 83 -0.71 6.74 11.66
C PRO A 83 -1.64 6.77 12.87
N ARG A 84 -2.87 6.25 12.70
CA ARG A 84 -3.80 6.09 13.83
C ARG A 84 -3.22 5.08 14.82
N ARG A 85 -3.75 5.10 16.04
CA ARG A 85 -3.35 4.18 17.12
C ARG A 85 -3.27 2.73 16.64
N VAL A 86 -2.28 2.01 17.14
CA VAL A 86 -2.01 0.61 16.80
C VAL A 86 -3.30 -0.23 16.86
N GLY A 87 -3.51 -1.06 15.84
CA GLY A 87 -4.70 -1.90 15.70
C GLY A 87 -5.91 -1.23 15.04
N ILE A 88 -6.03 0.10 15.05
CA ILE A 88 -7.11 0.80 14.34
C ILE A 88 -7.03 0.60 12.82
N PRO A 89 -5.86 0.75 12.17
CA PRO A 89 -5.77 0.55 10.72
C PRO A 89 -6.19 -0.85 10.28
N THR A 90 -5.87 -1.89 11.06
CA THR A 90 -6.30 -3.26 10.76
C THR A 90 -7.79 -3.48 10.95
N LYS A 91 -8.38 -2.92 12.03
CA LYS A 91 -9.80 -3.10 12.37
C LYS A 91 -10.72 -2.27 11.48
N ARG A 92 -10.27 -1.08 11.08
CA ARG A 92 -11.00 -0.10 10.28
C ARG A 92 -10.04 0.51 9.26
N PRO A 93 -9.72 -0.23 8.19
CA PRO A 93 -8.94 0.31 7.07
C PRO A 93 -9.57 1.62 6.58
N LEU A 94 -8.71 2.54 6.12
CA LEU A 94 -9.14 3.69 5.34
C LEU A 94 -9.70 3.23 3.99
#